data_AF-A0A914IJG0-F1
#
_entry.id   AF-A0A914IJG0-F1
#
_cell.length_a   1.000
_cell.length_b   1.000
_cell.length_c   1.000
_cell.angle_alpha   90.00
_cell.angle_beta   90.00
_cell.angle_gamma   90.00
#
_symmetry.space_group_name_H-M   'P 1'
#
loop_
_entity.id
_entity.type
_entity.pdbx_description
1 polymer ?
#
loop_
_entity_poly.entity_id
_entity_poly.type
_entity_poly.pdbx_seq_one_letter_code
_entity_poly.pdbx_strand_id
1 'polypeptide(L)'
;SLGCLLYEMCNFRSPFNGELSNVYALHKKISGGVVPPFATKIYSKFIHILIKSCMKINPDDRPTAEECFEAAARMFTACQTRYLAMMNGAM
;
A
#
# COMPACT_ATOMS: atom_id res chain seq x y z
N SER A 1 -1.96 3.64 -9.89
CA SER A 1 -0.91 2.64 -10.22
C SER A 1 -0.09 2.24 -9.01
N LEU A 2 0.67 3.15 -8.37
CA LEU A 2 1.56 2.82 -7.25
C LEU A 2 0.85 2.11 -6.08
N GLY A 3 -0.32 2.59 -5.65
CA GLY A 3 -1.09 1.96 -4.56
C GLY A 3 -1.46 0.49 -4.84
N CYS A 4 -1.85 0.17 -6.08
CA CYS A 4 -2.15 -1.21 -6.47
C CYS A 4 -0.91 -2.10 -6.43
N LEU A 5 0.24 -1.59 -6.88
CA LEU A 5 1.50 -2.33 -6.88
C LEU A 5 1.97 -2.64 -5.46
N LEU A 6 1.94 -1.64 -4.57
CA LEU A 6 2.26 -1.83 -3.15
C LEU A 6 1.28 -2.80 -2.47
N TYR A 7 -0.01 -2.71 -2.78
CA TYR A 7 -1.02 -3.67 -2.29
C TYR A 7 -0.68 -5.09 -2.74
N GLU A 8 -0.31 -5.27 -4.00
CA GLU A 8 0.03 -6.57 -4.57
C GLU A 8 1.30 -7.15 -3.96
N MET A 9 2.32 -6.34 -3.69
CA MET A 9 3.51 -6.79 -2.94
C MET A 9 3.17 -7.30 -1.53
N CYS A 10 2.14 -6.73 -0.89
CA CYS A 10 1.70 -7.15 0.44
C CYS A 10 0.73 -8.36 0.43
N ASN A 11 0.01 -8.61 -0.66
CA ASN A 11 -1.05 -9.61 -0.71
C ASN A 11 -0.86 -10.68 -1.80
N PHE A 12 0.19 -10.57 -2.61
CA PHE A 12 0.49 -11.41 -3.79
C PHE A 12 -0.68 -11.50 -4.78
N ARG A 13 -1.60 -10.53 -4.74
CA ARG A 13 -2.81 -10.44 -5.55
C ARG A 13 -3.18 -8.98 -5.75
N SER A 14 -3.60 -8.64 -6.97
CA SER A 14 -4.16 -7.31 -7.27
C SER A 14 -5.40 -7.03 -6.41
N PRO A 15 -5.62 -5.78 -5.95
CA PRO A 15 -6.83 -5.41 -5.21
C PRO A 15 -8.13 -5.60 -6.03
N PHE A 16 -8.01 -5.73 -7.36
CA PHE A 16 -9.14 -5.86 -8.29
C PHE A 16 -9.06 -7.12 -9.18
N ASN A 17 -8.31 -8.15 -8.75
CA ASN A 17 -7.98 -9.33 -9.57
C ASN A 17 -9.19 -10.13 -10.12
N GLY A 18 -10.35 -10.10 -9.45
CA GLY A 18 -11.56 -10.88 -9.81
C GLY A 18 -12.47 -10.26 -10.87
N GLU A 19 -12.19 -9.02 -11.32
CA GLU A 19 -13.09 -8.26 -12.21
C GLU A 19 -12.42 -7.86 -13.54
N LEU A 20 -11.22 -8.38 -13.81
CA LEU A 20 -10.46 -8.04 -15.02
C LEU A 20 -11.16 -8.47 -16.32
N SER A 21 -12.04 -9.48 -16.27
CA SER A 21 -12.85 -9.92 -17.40
C SER A 21 -14.11 -9.08 -17.64
N ASN A 22 -14.47 -8.18 -16.71
CA ASN A 22 -15.64 -7.31 -16.82
C ASN A 22 -15.30 -5.87 -16.37
N VAL A 23 -14.97 -5.03 -17.34
CA VAL A 23 -14.59 -3.62 -17.13
C VAL A 23 -15.67 -2.82 -16.39
N TYR A 24 -16.96 -3.13 -16.58
CA TYR A 24 -18.04 -2.47 -15.86
C TYR A 24 -18.04 -2.81 -14.36
N ALA A 25 -17.87 -4.09 -14.03
CA ALA A 25 -17.75 -4.54 -12.64
C ALA A 25 -16.53 -3.91 -11.96
N LEU A 26 -15.39 -3.89 -12.67
CA LEU A 26 -14.16 -3.24 -12.23
C LEU A 26 -14.37 -1.75 -11.94
N HIS A 27 -14.97 -1.02 -12.89
CA HIS A 27 -15.26 0.40 -12.71
C HIS A 27 -16.14 0.64 -11.49
N LYS A 28 -17.21 -0.14 -11.32
CA LYS A 28 -18.12 -0.03 -10.17
C LYS A 28 -17.39 -0.20 -8.83
N LYS A 29 -16.47 -1.16 -8.73
CA LYS A 29 -15.69 -1.39 -7.51
C LYS A 29 -14.65 -0.30 -7.26
N ILE A 30 -13.97 0.14 -8.31
CA ILE A 30 -13.03 1.26 -8.23
C ILE A 30 -13.78 2.49 -7.74
N SER A 31 -14.88 2.89 -8.39
CA SER A 31 -15.70 4.05 -7.98
C SER A 31 -16.32 3.91 -6.59
N GLY A 32 -16.51 2.70 -6.09
CA GLY A 32 -17.00 2.44 -4.74
C GLY A 32 -15.98 2.70 -3.63
N GLY A 33 -14.69 2.90 -3.94
CA GLY A 33 -13.66 3.20 -2.94
C GLY A 33 -13.33 2.05 -1.98
N VAL A 34 -13.80 0.84 -2.27
CA VAL A 34 -13.59 -0.32 -1.42
C VAL A 34 -12.26 -0.97 -1.77
N VAL A 35 -11.24 -0.71 -0.95
CA VAL A 35 -9.98 -1.46 -0.96
C VAL A 35 -10.14 -2.69 -0.06
N PRO A 36 -9.90 -3.93 -0.56
CA PRO A 36 -10.03 -5.11 0.28
C PRO A 36 -9.08 -5.05 1.50
N PRO A 37 -9.43 -5.70 2.62
CA PRO A 37 -8.57 -5.72 3.79
C PRO A 37 -7.28 -6.50 3.52
N PHE A 38 -6.20 -6.07 4.17
CA PHE A 38 -4.91 -6.78 4.12
C PHE A 38 -5.03 -8.13 4.83
N ALA A 39 -4.59 -9.19 4.15
CA ALA A 39 -4.72 -10.56 4.68
C ALA A 39 -3.79 -10.83 5.89
N THR A 40 -2.66 -10.14 5.96
CA THR A 40 -1.62 -10.35 6.97
C THR A 40 -1.41 -9.14 7.87
N LYS A 41 -1.07 -9.41 9.14
CA LYS A 41 -0.75 -8.39 10.15
C LYS A 41 0.75 -8.14 10.32
N ILE A 42 1.60 -8.78 9.49
CA ILE A 42 3.07 -8.66 9.59
C ILE A 42 3.59 -7.30 9.12
N TYR A 43 2.83 -6.59 8.28
CA TYR A 43 3.22 -5.28 7.79
C TYR A 43 2.82 -4.17 8.75
N SER A 44 3.62 -3.11 8.78
CA SER A 44 3.35 -1.94 9.61
C SER A 44 2.05 -1.24 9.17
N LYS A 45 1.41 -0.53 10.10
CA LYS A 45 0.23 0.29 9.76
C LYS A 45 0.57 1.38 8.74
N PHE A 46 1.83 1.81 8.67
CA PHE A 46 2.30 2.87 7.77
C PHE A 46 2.18 2.49 6.29
N ILE A 47 2.57 1.26 5.90
CA ILE A 47 2.39 0.83 4.50
C ILE A 47 0.90 0.74 4.14
N HIS A 48 0.05 0.28 5.07
CA HIS A 48 -1.40 0.22 4.84
C HIS A 48 -2.01 1.62 4.66
N ILE A 49 -1.53 2.62 5.40
CA ILE A 49 -1.94 4.02 5.24
C ILE A 49 -1.51 4.53 3.87
N LEU A 50 -0.24 4.37 3.49
CA LEU A 50 0.27 4.82 2.20
C LEU A 50 -0.51 4.22 1.02
N ILE A 51 -0.76 2.91 1.04
CA ILE A 51 -1.56 2.22 0.03
C ILE A 51 -2.96 2.82 -0.08
N LYS A 52 -3.65 3.01 1.05
CA LYS A 52 -5.01 3.59 1.06
C LYS A 52 -5.02 5.04 0.57
N SER A 53 -4.02 5.85 0.91
CA SER A 53 -3.89 7.23 0.42
C SER A 53 -3.70 7.26 -1.11
N CYS A 54 -2.87 6.38 -1.66
CA CYS A 54 -2.68 6.25 -3.10
C CYS A 54 -3.93 5.75 -3.86
N MET A 55 -4.91 5.17 -3.16
CA MET A 55 -6.12 4.57 -3.72
C MET A 55 -7.38 5.40 -3.45
N LYS A 56 -7.25 6.68 -3.07
CA LYS A 56 -8.38 7.61 -2.94
C LYS A 56 -9.10 7.80 -4.27
N ILE A 57 -10.43 7.90 -4.20
CA ILE A 57 -11.29 8.05 -5.38
C ILE A 57 -11.01 9.37 -6.06
N ASN A 58 -11.13 10.47 -5.31
CA ASN A 58 -10.73 11.79 -5.76
C ASN A 58 -9.21 11.81 -6.01
N PRO A 59 -8.74 12.12 -7.23
CA PRO A 59 -7.32 12.26 -7.52
C PRO A 59 -6.61 13.32 -6.66
N ASP A 60 -7.30 14.39 -6.30
CA ASP A 60 -6.72 15.50 -5.52
C ASP A 60 -6.47 15.11 -4.05
N ASP A 61 -7.10 14.05 -3.56
CA ASP A 61 -6.86 13.51 -2.21
C ASP A 61 -5.67 12.55 -2.18
N ARG A 62 -5.04 12.27 -3.34
CA ARG A 62 -3.90 11.35 -3.44
C ARG A 62 -2.60 12.09 -3.17
N PRO A 63 -1.64 11.46 -2.51
CA PRO A 63 -0.33 12.06 -2.29
C PRO A 63 0.41 12.25 -3.62
N THR A 64 1.28 13.26 -3.65
CA THR A 64 2.24 13.45 -4.73
C THR A 64 3.27 12.32 -4.74
N ALA A 65 4.03 12.21 -5.83
CA ALA A 65 5.13 11.25 -5.91
C ALA A 65 6.22 11.53 -4.86
N GLU A 66 6.47 12.80 -4.54
CA GLU A 66 7.42 13.23 -3.52
C GLU A 66 6.97 12.79 -2.12
N GLU A 67 5.70 13.04 -1.77
CA GLU A 67 5.14 12.60 -0.48
C GLU A 67 5.17 11.07 -0.33
N CYS A 68 4.93 10.33 -1.43
CA CYS A 68 5.05 8.87 -1.45
C CYS A 68 6.51 8.43 -1.17
N PHE A 69 7.48 9.09 -1.81
CA PHE A 69 8.89 8.80 -1.62
C PHE A 69 9.33 9.08 -0.18
N GLU A 70 8.96 10.22 0.38
CA GLU A 70 9.28 10.57 1.77
C GLU A 70 8.67 9.60 2.79
N ALA A 71 7.43 9.16 2.57
CA ALA A 71 6.80 8.14 3.40
C ALA A 71 7.57 6.82 3.33
N ALA A 72 7.92 6.37 2.13
CA ALA A 72 8.69 5.15 1.91
C ALA A 72 10.11 5.24 2.52
N ALA A 73 10.81 6.36 2.35
CA ALA A 73 12.14 6.59 2.90
C ALA A 73 12.14 6.53 4.43
N ARG A 74 11.18 7.19 5.08
CA ARG A 74 11.01 7.13 6.55
C ARG A 74 10.77 5.70 7.04
N MET A 75 9.91 4.95 6.35
CA MET A 75 9.66 3.56 6.69
C MET A 75 10.89 2.68 6.49
N PHE A 76 11.65 2.90 5.41
CA PHE A 76 12.88 2.18 5.12
C PHE A 76 13.93 2.42 6.20
N THR A 77 14.21 3.68 6.54
CA THR A 77 15.16 4.02 7.61
C THR A 77 14.75 3.38 8.94
N ALA A 78 13.48 3.46 9.32
CA ALA A 78 13.00 2.84 10.56
C ALA A 78 13.17 1.31 10.57
N CYS A 79 12.89 0.66 9.44
CA CYS A 79 13.09 -0.79 9.27
C CYS A 79 14.57 -1.16 9.34
N GLN A 80 15.42 -0.40 8.65
CA GLN A 80 16.87 -0.62 8.59
C GLN A 80 17.51 -0.44 9.96
N THR A 81 17.17 0.63 10.69
CA THR A 81 17.66 0.85 12.06
C THR A 81 17.27 -0.31 12.97
N ARG A 82 16.03 -0.78 12.91
CA ARG A 82 15.57 -1.94 13.69
C ARG A 82 16.33 -3.22 13.32
N TYR A 83 16.52 -3.48 12.03
CA TYR A 83 17.28 -4.62 11.55
C TYR A 83 18.73 -4.59 12.04
N LEU A 84 19.42 -3.45 11.93
CA LEU A 84 20.78 -3.28 12.41
C LEU A 84 20.88 -3.45 13.94
N ALA A 85 19.91 -2.93 14.70
CA ALA A 85 19.86 -3.14 16.15
C ALA A 85 19.73 -4.63 16.51
N MET A 86 18.88 -5.37 15.79
CA MET A 86 18.73 -6.83 15.94
C MET A 86 20.03 -7.58 15.61
N MET A 87 20.74 -7.17 14.56
CA MET A 87 22.00 -7.81 14.15
C MET A 87 23.15 -7.53 15.12
N ASN A 88 23.14 -6.38 15.81
CA ASN A 88 24.18 -5.97 16.75
C ASN A 88 23.95 -6.45 18.20
N GLY A 89 22.94 -7.31 18.43
CA GLY A 89 22.67 -7.88 19.77
C GLY A 89 22.14 -6.86 20.79
N ALA A 90 21.69 -5.69 20.34
CA ALA A 90 21.04 -4.71 21.19
C ALA A 90 19.55 -5.08 21.37
N MET A 91 19.28 -6.02 22.28
CA MET A 91 17.94 -6.28 22.83
C MET A 91 18.04 -6.67 24.30
#